data_AF-A0A382SQJ2-F1
#
_entry.id   AF-A0A382SQJ2-F1
#
_cell.length_a   1.000
_cell.length_b   1.000
_cell.length_c   1.000
_cell.angle_alpha   90.00
_cell.angle_beta   90.00
_cell.angle_gamma   90.00
#
_symmetry.space_group_name_H-M   'P 1'
#
loop_
_entity.id
_entity.type
_entity.pdbx_description
1 polymer ?
#
loop_
_entity_poly.entity_id
_entity_poly.type
_entity_poly.pdbx_seq_one_letter_code
_entity_poly.pdbx_strand_id
1 'polypeptide(L)'
;VAYDSSGSLWASRFWWVLNYYGHSNSRVLDGGWKKWFDEGRPVSIDRPVKKEVTFTPKSKPDLVCLLDDAMSAVGNDKTLFLDVRSDGEWSGTVDRGNSRSGRIPDAVHIEWLNFVKNDRHHTFKSSQELRDILEAAGVTPEKEIVTY
;
A
#
# COMPACT_ATOMS: atom_id res chain seq x y z
N VAL A 1 4.93 -15.59 1.37
CA VAL A 1 4.91 -14.68 0.18
C VAL A 1 3.47 -14.46 -0.21
N ALA A 2 3.05 -13.22 -0.44
CA ALA A 2 1.71 -12.87 -0.87
C ALA A 2 1.72 -12.46 -2.35
N TYR A 3 0.64 -12.73 -3.08
CA TYR A 3 0.44 -12.29 -4.45
C TYR A 3 -1.06 -12.12 -4.72
N ASP A 4 -1.40 -11.37 -5.77
CA ASP A 4 -2.77 -11.20 -6.25
C ASP A 4 -2.78 -11.06 -7.78
N SER A 5 -3.97 -10.76 -8.33
CA SER A 5 -4.19 -10.46 -9.75
C SER A 5 -4.56 -8.98 -9.98
N SER A 6 -4.17 -8.09 -9.06
CA SER A 6 -4.61 -6.70 -8.99
C SER A 6 -3.42 -5.75 -8.80
N GLY A 7 -2.31 -6.00 -9.50
CA GLY A 7 -1.11 -5.16 -9.44
C GLY A 7 -0.47 -5.08 -8.06
N SER A 8 -0.54 -6.17 -7.28
CA SER A 8 -0.02 -6.27 -5.91
C SER A 8 -0.75 -5.41 -4.87
N LEU A 9 -1.91 -4.83 -5.19
CA LEU A 9 -2.67 -4.00 -4.25
C LEU A 9 -3.07 -4.76 -2.98
N TRP A 10 -3.72 -5.91 -3.12
CA TRP A 10 -4.22 -6.72 -2.01
C TRP A 10 -3.08 -7.49 -1.33
N ALA A 11 -2.10 -7.94 -2.10
CA ALA A 11 -0.90 -8.60 -1.60
C ALA A 11 -0.08 -7.66 -0.71
N SER A 12 0.03 -6.38 -1.08
CA SER A 12 0.72 -5.35 -0.27
C SER A 12 -0.06 -5.03 1.00
N ARG A 13 -1.40 -4.92 0.92
CA ARG A 13 -2.24 -4.78 2.12
C ARG A 13 -2.08 -5.96 3.07
N PHE A 14 -2.09 -7.19 2.55
CA PHE A 14 -1.90 -8.39 3.38
C PHE A 14 -0.50 -8.46 3.98
N TRP A 15 0.54 -8.09 3.22
CA TRP A 15 1.90 -7.93 3.73
C TRP A 15 1.97 -6.92 4.87
N TRP A 16 1.31 -5.76 4.75
CA TRP A 16 1.23 -4.78 5.83
C TRP A 16 0.51 -5.35 7.07
N VAL A 17 -0.61 -6.07 6.91
CA VAL A 17 -1.34 -6.73 8.01
C VAL A 17 -0.46 -7.77 8.73
N LEU A 18 0.31 -8.56 7.99
CA LEU A 18 1.26 -9.51 8.58
C LEU A 18 2.32 -8.78 9.42
N ASN A 19 2.84 -7.65 8.94
CA ASN A 19 3.78 -6.83 9.71
C ASN A 19 3.16 -6.23 10.97
N TYR A 20 1.90 -5.77 10.88
CA TYR A 20 1.12 -5.30 12.03
C TYR A 20 1.01 -6.35 13.12
N TYR A 21 0.77 -7.62 12.76
CA TYR A 21 0.69 -8.73 13.72
C TYR A 21 2.05 -9.40 14.01
N GLY A 22 3.17 -8.77 13.67
CA GLY A 22 4.51 -9.22 14.05
C GLY A 22 5.12 -10.29 13.15
N HIS A 23 4.51 -10.59 12.00
CA HIS A 23 5.02 -11.51 10.99
C HIS A 23 5.81 -10.77 9.89
N SER A 24 7.00 -10.28 10.24
CA SER A 24 7.84 -9.47 9.35
C SER A 24 8.61 -10.26 8.29
N ASN A 25 8.74 -11.58 8.43
CA ASN A 25 9.33 -12.44 7.40
C ASN A 25 8.33 -12.76 6.27
N SER A 26 7.76 -11.71 5.68
CA SER A 26 6.81 -11.76 4.58
C SER A 26 7.34 -10.96 3.39
N ARG A 27 6.89 -11.34 2.19
CA ARG A 27 7.29 -10.72 0.92
C ARG A 27 6.08 -10.67 0.00
N VAL A 28 6.07 -9.72 -0.92
CA VAL A 28 5.10 -9.62 -2.03
C VAL A 28 5.76 -10.10 -3.31
N LEU A 29 5.06 -10.88 -4.12
CA LEU A 29 5.53 -11.31 -5.43
C LEU A 29 5.41 -10.15 -6.43
N ASP A 30 6.56 -9.65 -6.89
CA ASP A 30 6.61 -8.58 -7.89
C ASP A 30 5.98 -9.01 -9.23
N GLY A 31 5.02 -8.22 -9.72
CA GLY A 31 4.18 -8.51 -10.88
C GLY A 31 3.04 -9.51 -10.67
N GLY A 32 2.89 -10.03 -9.44
CA GLY A 32 1.77 -10.86 -9.02
C GLY A 32 1.53 -12.13 -9.85
N TRP A 33 0.28 -12.60 -9.83
CA TRP A 33 -0.16 -13.80 -10.55
C TRP A 33 0.04 -13.67 -12.07
N LYS A 34 -0.24 -12.49 -12.62
CA LYS A 34 -0.22 -12.26 -14.07
C LYS A 34 1.18 -12.46 -14.65
N LYS A 35 2.21 -11.90 -14.00
CA LYS A 35 3.61 -12.11 -14.41
C LYS A 35 4.04 -13.57 -14.24
N TRP A 36 3.67 -14.20 -13.13
CA TRP A 36 3.96 -15.61 -12.89
C TRP A 36 3.42 -16.52 -14.01
N PHE A 37 2.16 -16.30 -14.38
CA PHE A 37 1.49 -17.03 -15.44
C PHE A 37 2.09 -16.74 -16.83
N ASP A 38 2.29 -15.47 -17.18
CA ASP A 38 2.85 -15.07 -18.47
C ASP A 38 4.29 -15.57 -18.67
N GLU A 39 5.06 -15.78 -17.59
CA GLU A 39 6.41 -16.37 -17.61
C GLU A 39 6.41 -17.91 -17.71
N GLY A 40 5.24 -18.56 -17.79
CA GLY A 40 5.13 -20.02 -17.89
C GLY A 40 5.62 -20.77 -16.64
N ARG A 41 5.57 -20.12 -15.47
CA ARG A 41 6.02 -20.74 -14.23
C ARG A 41 5.05 -21.84 -13.77
N PRO A 42 5.53 -22.83 -13.00
CA PRO A 42 4.69 -23.92 -12.52
C PRO A 42 3.46 -23.43 -11.75
N VAL A 43 2.32 -24.06 -12.02
CA VAL A 43 1.04 -23.81 -11.33
C VAL A 43 0.44 -25.14 -10.90
N SER A 44 -0.41 -25.13 -9.88
CA SER A 44 -1.18 -26.30 -9.44
C SER A 44 -2.61 -25.88 -9.15
N ILE A 45 -3.55 -26.78 -9.46
CA ILE A 45 -4.97 -26.68 -9.09
C ILE A 45 -5.32 -27.69 -7.98
N ASP A 46 -4.33 -28.42 -7.49
CA ASP A 46 -4.51 -29.40 -6.43
C ASP A 46 -4.86 -28.71 -5.13
N ARG A 47 -5.67 -29.37 -4.31
CA ARG A 47 -6.01 -28.85 -2.99
C ARG A 47 -4.73 -28.79 -2.13
N PRO A 48 -4.38 -27.62 -1.56
CA PRO A 48 -3.19 -27.53 -0.73
C PRO A 48 -3.35 -28.38 0.53
N VAL A 49 -2.27 -29.08 0.91
CA VAL A 49 -2.21 -29.82 2.18
C VAL A 49 -2.11 -28.79 3.31
N LYS A 50 -3.13 -28.75 4.16
CA LYS A 50 -3.13 -27.90 5.35
C LYS A 50 -2.10 -28.44 6.33
N LYS A 51 -1.12 -27.60 6.71
CA LYS A 51 -0.23 -27.87 7.84
C LYS A 51 -0.70 -27.02 9.02
N GLU A 52 -1.04 -27.67 10.12
CA GLU A 52 -1.38 -26.97 11.35
C GLU A 52 -0.11 -26.37 11.94
N VAL A 53 -0.17 -25.06 12.20
CA VAL A 53 0.90 -24.30 12.85
C VAL A 53 0.24 -23.31 13.81
N THR A 54 0.86 -23.09 14.96
CA THR A 54 0.41 -22.06 15.89
C THR A 54 0.98 -20.71 15.47
N PHE A 55 0.11 -19.73 15.28
CA PHE A 55 0.50 -18.33 15.09
C PHE A 55 0.07 -17.52 16.31
N THR A 56 1.04 -16.90 16.99
CA THR A 56 0.77 -15.98 18.11
C THR A 56 0.97 -14.55 17.61
N PRO A 57 -0.12 -13.79 17.34
CA PRO A 57 -0.02 -12.43 16.83
C PRO A 57 0.62 -11.50 17.87
N LYS A 58 1.46 -10.58 17.38
CA LYS A 58 2.02 -9.46 18.16
C LYS A 58 1.66 -8.15 17.48
N SER A 59 0.53 -7.57 17.87
CA SER A 59 0.05 -6.31 17.31
C SER A 59 1.04 -5.17 17.53
N LYS A 60 1.18 -4.29 16.53
CA LYS A 60 1.98 -3.06 16.57
C LYS A 60 1.07 -1.85 16.32
N PRO A 61 0.39 -1.33 17.37
CA PRO A 61 -0.57 -0.23 17.23
C PRO A 61 0.00 0.99 16.50
N ASP A 62 1.28 1.29 16.72
CA ASP A 62 2.01 2.42 16.11
C ASP A 62 2.10 2.40 14.58
N LEU A 63 1.70 1.29 13.92
CA LEU A 63 1.59 1.23 12.46
C LEU A 63 0.24 1.73 11.92
N VAL A 64 -0.72 2.02 12.81
CA VAL A 64 -2.06 2.48 12.46
C VAL A 64 -2.27 3.89 13.01
N CYS A 65 -2.67 4.80 12.13
CA CYS A 65 -3.20 6.11 12.51
C CYS A 65 -4.72 5.98 12.67
N LEU A 66 -5.26 6.20 13.88
CA LEU A 66 -6.70 6.24 14.12
C LEU A 66 -7.26 7.62 13.75
N LEU A 67 -8.59 7.73 13.72
CA LEU A 67 -9.26 8.98 13.35
C LEU A 67 -8.83 10.16 14.26
N ASP A 68 -8.80 9.94 15.57
CA ASP A 68 -8.43 10.99 16.54
C ASP A 68 -6.95 11.41 16.38
N ASP A 69 -6.07 10.47 16.07
CA ASP A 69 -4.65 10.74 15.77
C ASP A 69 -4.53 11.60 14.51
N ALA A 70 -5.24 11.21 13.44
CA ALA A 70 -5.25 11.94 12.19
C ALA A 70 -5.81 13.36 12.38
N MET A 71 -6.94 13.50 13.08
CA MET A 71 -7.55 14.80 13.36
C MET A 71 -6.61 15.73 14.16
N SER A 72 -5.85 15.18 15.10
CA SER A 72 -4.89 15.95 15.91
C SER A 72 -3.64 16.36 15.13
N ALA A 73 -3.31 15.64 14.06
CA ALA A 73 -2.14 15.90 13.22
C ALA A 73 -2.43 16.84 12.04
N VAL A 74 -3.69 17.12 11.69
CA VAL A 74 -4.02 18.08 10.63
C VAL A 74 -3.46 19.47 10.99
N GLY A 75 -2.69 20.06 10.07
CA GLY A 75 -2.03 21.35 10.25
C GLY A 75 -0.72 21.30 11.05
N ASN A 76 -0.28 20.12 11.50
CA ASN A 76 1.02 19.92 12.13
C ASN A 76 2.11 19.79 11.05
N ASP A 77 3.18 20.57 11.15
CA ASP A 77 4.29 20.58 10.19
C ASP A 77 5.17 19.31 10.22
N LYS A 78 5.05 18.53 11.31
CA LYS A 78 5.77 17.26 11.52
C LYS A 78 5.10 16.05 10.87
N THR A 79 3.83 16.15 10.46
CA THR A 79 3.08 15.04 9.87
C THR A 79 2.72 15.40 8.43
N LEU A 80 2.88 14.45 7.52
CA LEU A 80 2.47 14.58 6.13
C LEU A 80 1.51 13.45 5.78
N PHE A 81 0.32 13.83 5.33
CA PHE A 81 -0.69 12.91 4.84
C PHE A 81 -0.46 12.62 3.35
N LEU A 82 -0.18 11.36 3.00
CA LEU A 82 0.03 10.90 1.63
C LEU A 82 -1.21 10.15 1.15
N ASP A 83 -2.01 10.83 0.32
CA ASP A 83 -3.20 10.26 -0.31
C ASP A 83 -2.79 9.48 -1.58
N VAL A 84 -3.05 8.16 -1.59
CA VAL A 84 -2.66 7.30 -2.72
C VAL A 84 -3.84 6.81 -3.56
N ARG A 85 -5.02 7.41 -3.36
CA ARG A 85 -6.25 7.10 -4.10
C ARG A 85 -6.15 7.54 -5.57
N SER A 86 -7.24 7.46 -6.34
CA SER A 86 -7.23 7.97 -7.72
C SER A 86 -7.25 9.50 -7.79
N ASP A 87 -6.74 10.06 -8.90
CA ASP A 87 -6.82 11.51 -9.19
C ASP A 87 -8.25 12.06 -9.07
N GLY A 88 -9.25 11.25 -9.45
CA GLY A 88 -10.67 11.61 -9.37
C GLY A 88 -11.20 11.69 -7.93
N GLU A 89 -10.75 10.79 -7.06
CA GLU A 89 -11.06 10.84 -5.62
C GLU A 89 -10.38 12.04 -4.95
N TRP A 90 -9.12 12.29 -5.30
CA TRP A 90 -8.32 13.40 -4.79
C TRP A 90 -8.90 14.78 -5.12
N SER A 91 -9.29 14.97 -6.38
CA SER A 91 -9.91 16.20 -6.89
C SER A 91 -11.36 16.36 -6.46
N GLY A 92 -11.98 15.29 -5.97
CA GLY A 92 -13.37 15.26 -5.55
C GLY A 92 -14.39 15.14 -6.67
N THR A 93 -13.94 14.88 -7.92
CA THR A 93 -14.82 14.61 -9.06
C THR A 93 -15.44 13.22 -9.01
N VAL A 94 -14.85 12.30 -8.24
CA VAL A 94 -15.36 10.96 -7.96
C VAL A 94 -15.55 10.80 -6.46
N ASP A 95 -16.79 10.66 -6.00
CA ASP A 95 -17.10 10.55 -4.57
C ASP A 95 -16.96 9.12 -4.01
N ARG A 96 -17.12 8.10 -4.86
CA ARG A 96 -17.25 6.68 -4.48
C ARG A 96 -18.26 6.43 -3.37
N GLY A 97 -19.34 7.21 -3.32
CA GLY A 97 -20.38 7.13 -2.29
C GLY A 97 -20.03 7.79 -0.96
N ASN A 98 -18.92 8.54 -0.87
CA ASN A 98 -18.60 9.34 0.32
C ASN A 98 -19.56 10.53 0.45
N SER A 99 -19.98 10.84 1.68
CA SER A 99 -20.83 12.01 1.96
C SER A 99 -20.15 13.35 1.65
N ARG A 100 -18.82 13.38 1.67
CA ARG A 100 -17.99 14.52 1.28
C ARG A 100 -16.85 14.03 0.40
N SER A 101 -16.74 14.59 -0.80
CA SER A 101 -15.62 14.33 -1.70
C SER A 101 -14.42 15.24 -1.40
N GLY A 102 -13.26 14.88 -1.95
CA GLY A 102 -12.00 15.57 -1.72
C GLY A 102 -11.08 14.79 -0.79
N ARG A 103 -10.36 15.51 0.08
CA ARG A 103 -9.15 15.03 0.75
C ARG A 103 -8.95 15.66 2.12
N ILE A 104 -8.04 15.08 2.89
CA ILE A 104 -7.53 15.70 4.12
C ILE A 104 -6.82 17.03 3.75
N PRO A 105 -7.04 18.13 4.49
CA PRO A 105 -6.31 19.38 4.28
C PRO A 105 -4.80 19.17 4.32
N ASP A 106 -4.07 19.90 3.47
CA ASP A 106 -2.60 19.89 3.38
C ASP A 106 -1.95 18.53 3.03
N ALA A 107 -2.75 17.52 2.69
CA ALA A 107 -2.23 16.27 2.15
C ALA A 107 -1.46 16.51 0.85
N VAL A 108 -0.59 15.56 0.51
CA VAL A 108 0.02 15.43 -0.82
C VAL A 108 -0.56 14.21 -1.52
N HIS A 109 -0.55 14.22 -2.84
CA HIS A 109 -1.16 13.17 -3.64
C HIS A 109 -0.16 12.49 -4.57
N ILE A 110 -0.14 11.17 -4.51
CA ILE A 110 0.54 10.33 -5.48
C ILE A 110 -0.31 9.08 -5.64
N GLU A 111 -1.13 9.02 -6.70
CA GLU A 111 -1.94 7.83 -6.97
C GLU A 111 -1.04 6.58 -6.99
N TRP A 112 -1.47 5.51 -6.31
CA TRP A 112 -0.65 4.30 -6.09
C TRP A 112 -0.11 3.67 -7.38
N LEU A 113 -0.80 3.85 -8.51
CA LEU A 113 -0.33 3.40 -9.84
C LEU A 113 1.02 4.01 -10.21
N ASN A 114 1.39 5.15 -9.62
CA ASN A 114 2.70 5.76 -9.80
C ASN A 114 3.83 4.99 -9.08
N PHE A 115 3.55 4.03 -8.19
CA PHE A 115 4.58 3.20 -7.56
C PHE A 115 4.86 1.90 -8.31
N VAL A 116 4.04 1.57 -9.29
CA VAL A 116 4.24 0.44 -10.19
C VAL A 116 4.57 0.94 -11.60
N LYS A 117 5.17 0.09 -12.40
CA LYS A 117 5.38 0.36 -13.82
C LYS A 117 4.03 0.30 -14.52
N ASN A 118 3.82 1.21 -15.46
CA ASN A 118 2.68 1.15 -16.38
C ASN A 118 2.96 0.11 -17.49
N ASP A 119 3.23 -1.12 -17.07
CA ASP A 119 3.39 -2.28 -17.92
C ASP A 119 2.25 -3.27 -17.67
N ARG A 120 2.19 -4.32 -18.48
CA ARG A 120 1.15 -5.36 -18.37
C ARG A 120 1.14 -6.07 -17.01
N HIS A 121 2.23 -6.03 -16.25
CA HIS A 121 2.43 -6.80 -15.02
C HIS A 121 2.30 -5.95 -13.76
N HIS A 122 2.33 -4.62 -13.88
CA HIS A 122 2.42 -3.68 -12.77
C HIS A 122 3.55 -4.05 -11.80
N THR A 123 4.74 -4.32 -12.35
CA THR A 123 5.92 -4.55 -11.50
C THR A 123 6.27 -3.30 -10.70
N PHE A 124 6.83 -3.47 -9.50
CA PHE A 124 7.26 -2.32 -8.70
C PHE A 124 8.35 -1.53 -9.45
N LYS A 125 8.29 -0.19 -9.33
CA LYS A 125 9.42 0.65 -9.72
C LYS A 125 10.62 0.35 -8.83
N SER A 126 11.82 0.67 -9.32
CA SER A 126 13.04 0.45 -8.55
C SER A 126 13.02 1.29 -7.26
N SER A 127 13.78 0.87 -6.26
CA SER A 127 13.87 1.62 -5.00
C SER A 127 14.35 3.06 -5.18
N GLN A 128 15.15 3.33 -6.21
CA GLN A 128 15.59 4.68 -6.53
C GLN A 128 14.46 5.52 -7.10
N GLU A 129 13.75 5.02 -8.12
CA GLU A 129 12.59 5.73 -8.70
C GLU A 129 11.52 6.02 -7.64
N LEU A 130 11.26 5.07 -6.72
CA LEU A 130 10.31 5.27 -5.63
C LEU A 130 10.77 6.38 -4.66
N ARG A 131 12.07 6.42 -4.31
CA ARG A 131 12.62 7.51 -3.49
C ARG A 131 12.46 8.85 -4.20
N ASP A 132 12.84 8.92 -5.47
CA ASP A 132 12.76 10.16 -6.25
C ASP A 132 11.31 10.68 -6.34
N ILE A 133 10.33 9.79 -6.56
CA ILE A 133 8.90 10.14 -6.59
C ILE A 133 8.43 10.70 -5.23
N LEU A 134 8.81 10.05 -4.13
CA LEU A 134 8.40 10.44 -2.78
C LEU A 134 9.07 11.75 -2.36
N GLU A 135 10.37 11.89 -2.55
CA GLU A 135 11.15 13.09 -2.20
C GLU A 135 10.67 14.31 -2.99
N ALA A 136 10.35 14.16 -4.28
CA ALA A 136 9.80 15.23 -5.10
C ALA A 136 8.43 15.76 -4.58
N ALA A 137 7.69 14.93 -3.85
CA ALA A 137 6.43 15.31 -3.19
C ALA A 137 6.62 15.76 -1.73
N GLY A 138 7.87 15.86 -1.24
CA GLY A 138 8.18 16.22 0.14
C GLY A 138 7.96 15.09 1.16
N VAL A 139 7.71 13.87 0.71
CA VAL A 139 7.62 12.67 1.55
C VAL A 139 9.04 12.24 1.91
N THR A 140 9.47 12.64 3.10
CA THR A 140 10.87 12.52 3.55
C THR A 140 10.94 11.89 4.95
N PRO A 141 12.05 11.22 5.33
CA PRO A 141 12.17 10.55 6.63
C PRO A 141 12.09 11.46 7.85
N GLU A 142 12.25 12.78 7.69
CA GLU A 142 12.22 13.78 8.76
C GLU A 142 10.79 14.05 9.28
N LYS A 143 9.77 13.65 8.53
CA LYS A 143 8.35 13.78 8.90
C LYS A 143 7.73 12.42 9.17
N GLU A 144 6.72 12.40 10.03
CA GLU A 144 5.82 11.26 10.13
C GLU A 144 4.92 11.21 8.89
N ILE A 145 4.90 10.06 8.20
CA ILE A 145 4.12 9.88 6.98
C ILE A 145 2.91 8.99 7.28
N VAL A 146 1.71 9.55 7.09
CA VAL A 146 0.45 8.82 7.21
C VAL A 146 -0.13 8.62 5.82
N THR A 147 -0.19 7.38 5.35
CA THR A 147 -0.78 7.06 4.03
C THR A 147 -2.19 6.53 4.16
N TYR A 148 -3.06 6.91 3.22
CA TYR A 148 -4.47 6.50 3.17
C TYR A 148 -5.01 6.39 1.74
#